data_AF-A0A3A3FUM5-F1
#
_entry.id   AF-A0A3A3FUM5-F1
#
_cell.length_a   1.000
_cell.length_b   1.000
_cell.length_c   1.000
_cell.angle_alpha   90.00
_cell.angle_beta   90.00
_cell.angle_gamma   90.00
#
_symmetry.space_group_name_H-M   'P 1'
#
loop_
_entity.id
_entity.type
_entity.pdbx_description
1 polymer ?
#
loop_
_entity_poly.entity_id
_entity_poly.type
_entity_poly.pdbx_seq_one_letter_code
_entity_poly.pdbx_strand_id
1 'polypeptide(L)'
;MNIFKPFIEPALKFAKVAFCIALFATGFYMGGHIEEGKCAVAAAARATAENKALIERNAENEAEREKNRESNRLIQKAHDFELGRVRASIVSAPRLRVGPAICGQPSGTPEARSAGSSDAADPGGRLVREDIGRDLDALKLQVEEAFAAGRACQAFIFAENMTQ
;
A
#
# COMPACT_ATOMS: atom_id res chain seq x y z
N MET A 1 -79.88 41.81 33.98
CA MET A 1 -79.67 40.91 32.83
C MET A 1 -78.19 40.49 32.82
N ASN A 2 -77.82 39.44 33.58
CA ASN A 2 -76.42 38.97 33.72
C ASN A 2 -76.27 37.55 33.13
N ILE A 3 -76.72 37.35 31.89
CA ILE A 3 -76.80 36.02 31.26
C ILE A 3 -75.44 35.59 30.66
N PHE A 4 -74.49 36.52 30.47
CA PHE A 4 -73.19 36.24 29.83
C PHE A 4 -72.03 35.92 30.79
N LYS A 5 -72.16 36.20 32.09
CA LYS A 5 -71.12 35.89 33.10
C LYS A 5 -70.67 34.41 33.15
N PRO A 6 -71.55 33.39 33.04
CA PRO A 6 -71.12 31.99 33.13
C PRO A 6 -70.31 31.50 31.91
N PHE A 7 -70.32 32.24 30.79
CA PHE A 7 -69.54 31.89 29.59
C PHE A 7 -68.18 32.60 29.51
N ILE A 8 -68.05 33.80 30.10
CA ILE A 8 -66.83 34.61 30.02
C ILE A 8 -65.73 34.07 30.94
N GLU A 9 -66.08 33.60 32.13
CA GLU A 9 -65.11 33.04 33.09
C GLU A 9 -64.38 31.78 32.59
N PRO A 10 -65.04 30.76 32.01
CA PRO A 10 -64.33 29.62 31.45
C PRO A 10 -63.48 30.02 30.24
N ALA A 11 -64.00 30.90 29.37
CA ALA A 11 -63.24 31.40 28.22
C ALA A 11 -61.95 32.13 28.64
N LEU A 12 -62.00 32.94 29.72
CA LEU A 12 -60.82 33.60 30.26
C LEU A 12 -59.81 32.61 30.87
N LYS A 13 -60.29 31.53 31.51
CA LYS A 13 -59.41 30.45 32.01
C LYS A 13 -58.72 29.70 30.87
N PHE A 14 -59.46 29.36 29.81
CA PHE A 14 -58.89 28.73 28.62
C PHE A 14 -57.88 29.63 27.90
N ALA A 15 -58.18 30.93 27.76
CA ALA A 15 -57.26 31.90 27.18
C ALA A 15 -55.93 32.00 27.96
N LYS A 16 -55.99 31.99 29.30
CA LYS A 16 -54.80 31.99 30.15
C LYS A 16 -53.98 30.72 29.98
N VAL A 17 -54.62 29.55 29.96
CA VAL A 17 -53.93 28.27 29.76
C VAL A 17 -53.28 28.21 28.37
N ALA A 18 -53.99 28.63 27.32
CA ALA A 18 -53.46 28.69 25.97
C ALA A 18 -52.26 29.65 25.85
N PHE A 19 -52.32 30.81 26.51
CA PHE A 19 -51.21 31.75 26.57
C PHE A 19 -49.99 31.16 27.29
N CYS A 20 -50.17 30.48 28.42
CA CYS A 20 -49.09 29.78 29.10
C CYS A 20 -48.44 28.72 28.21
N ILE A 21 -49.24 27.89 27.53
CA ILE A 21 -48.72 26.84 26.62
C ILE A 21 -47.93 27.47 25.46
N ALA A 22 -48.43 28.55 24.88
CA ALA A 22 -47.73 29.25 23.80
C ALA A 22 -46.37 29.79 24.24
N LEU A 23 -46.26 30.35 25.46
CA LEU A 23 -44.98 30.81 26.01
C LEU A 23 -44.00 29.67 26.28
N PHE A 24 -44.47 28.51 26.75
CA PHE A 24 -43.61 27.34 26.93
C PHE A 24 -43.12 26.78 25.59
N ALA A 25 -44.00 26.71 24.58
CA ALA A 25 -43.64 26.22 23.25
C ALA A 25 -42.60 27.13 22.56
N THR A 26 -42.76 28.45 22.64
CA THR A 26 -41.79 29.39 22.08
C THR A 26 -40.46 29.36 22.83
N GLY A 27 -40.49 29.24 24.17
CA GLY A 27 -39.28 29.06 24.98
C GLY A 27 -38.52 27.77 24.65
N PHE A 28 -39.22 26.65 24.49
CA PHE A 28 -38.63 25.37 24.10
C PHE A 28 -38.01 25.43 22.69
N TYR A 29 -38.74 26.02 21.73
CA TYR A 29 -38.25 26.20 20.36
C TYR A 29 -36.99 27.06 20.31
N MET A 30 -37.00 28.23 20.95
CA MET A 30 -35.84 29.12 21.00
C MET A 30 -34.65 28.49 21.73
N GLY A 31 -34.91 27.73 22.81
CA GLY A 31 -33.87 27.00 23.54
C GLY A 31 -33.16 25.96 22.67
N GLY A 32 -33.92 25.20 21.87
CA GLY A 32 -33.36 24.22 20.93
C GLY A 32 -32.42 24.87 19.90
N HIS A 33 -32.84 25.98 19.28
CA HIS A 33 -32.02 26.72 18.30
C HIS A 33 -30.71 27.26 18.88
N ILE A 34 -30.73 27.69 20.15
CA ILE A 34 -29.53 28.19 20.82
C ILE A 34 -28.52 27.04 21.05
N GLU A 35 -28.99 25.88 21.49
CA GLU A 35 -28.13 24.72 21.72
C GLU A 35 -27.59 24.13 20.41
N GLU A 36 -28.42 24.03 19.37
CA GLU A 36 -27.99 23.65 18.02
C GLU A 36 -26.95 24.63 17.46
N GLY A 37 -27.16 25.94 17.64
CA GLY A 37 -26.21 26.97 17.24
C GLY A 37 -24.87 26.85 17.95
N LYS A 38 -24.85 26.64 19.27
CA LYS A 38 -23.62 26.39 20.04
C LYS A 38 -22.90 25.12 19.56
N CYS A 39 -23.65 24.05 19.32
CA CYS A 39 -23.10 22.79 18.82
C CYS A 39 -22.47 22.98 17.42
N ALA A 40 -23.16 23.70 16.52
CA ALA A 40 -22.66 24.00 15.18
C ALA A 40 -21.38 24.84 15.20
N VAL A 41 -21.30 25.85 16.07
CA VAL A 41 -20.09 26.67 16.26
C VAL A 41 -18.93 25.82 16.79
N ALA A 42 -19.18 24.96 17.78
CA ALA A 42 -18.17 24.07 18.32
C ALA A 42 -17.67 23.05 17.28
N ALA A 43 -18.59 22.50 16.46
CA ALA A 43 -18.26 21.61 15.36
C ALA A 43 -17.42 22.31 14.28
N ALA A 44 -17.78 23.54 13.90
CA ALA A 44 -17.04 24.34 12.92
C ALA A 44 -15.62 24.70 13.42
N ALA A 45 -15.48 25.01 14.71
CA ALA A 45 -14.18 25.29 15.32
C ALA A 45 -13.28 24.04 15.31
N ARG A 46 -13.82 22.86 15.63
CA ARG A 46 -13.08 21.59 15.53
C ARG A 46 -12.68 21.28 14.09
N ALA A 47 -13.60 21.41 13.14
CA ALA A 47 -13.30 21.17 11.72
C ALA A 47 -12.20 22.12 11.21
N THR A 48 -12.16 23.36 11.69
CA THR A 48 -11.10 24.32 11.33
C THR A 48 -9.75 23.93 11.93
N ALA A 49 -9.73 23.50 13.20
CA ALA A 49 -8.53 23.01 13.86
C ALA A 49 -7.98 21.73 13.20
N GLU A 50 -8.87 20.79 12.87
CA GLU A 50 -8.53 19.55 12.15
C GLU A 50 -7.99 19.85 10.75
N ASN A 51 -8.64 20.75 9.99
CA ASN A 51 -8.14 21.15 8.67
C ASN A 51 -6.76 21.81 8.75
N LYS A 52 -6.51 22.63 9.77
CA LYS A 52 -5.19 23.23 9.97
C LYS A 52 -4.13 22.14 10.27
N ALA A 53 -4.43 21.20 11.15
CA ALA A 53 -3.54 20.09 11.46
C ALA A 53 -3.28 19.18 10.23
N LEU A 54 -4.29 18.98 9.37
CA LEU A 54 -4.13 18.24 8.12
C LEU A 54 -3.22 18.96 7.14
N ILE A 55 -3.36 20.28 6.99
CA ILE A 55 -2.49 21.09 6.13
C ILE A 55 -1.03 21.01 6.62
N GLU A 56 -0.81 21.16 7.92
CA GLU A 56 0.52 21.05 8.53
C GLU A 56 1.15 19.67 8.29
N ARG A 57 0.41 18.58 8.58
CA ARG A 57 0.89 17.22 8.26
C ARG A 57 1.16 17.01 6.77
N ASN A 58 0.32 17.54 5.89
CA ASN A 58 0.53 17.36 4.46
C ASN A 58 1.82 18.06 4.00
N ALA A 59 2.10 19.25 4.54
CA ALA A 59 3.35 19.96 4.27
C ALA A 59 4.58 19.19 4.81
N GLU A 60 4.49 18.61 6.01
CA GLU A 60 5.54 17.75 6.56
C GLU A 60 5.76 16.50 5.69
N ASN A 61 4.69 15.82 5.30
CA ASN A 61 4.75 14.65 4.42
C ASN A 61 5.35 15.00 3.04
N GLU A 62 5.07 16.18 2.49
CA GLU A 62 5.68 16.64 1.24
C GLU A 62 7.19 16.85 1.38
N ALA A 63 7.63 17.46 2.49
CA ALA A 63 9.06 17.64 2.77
C ALA A 63 9.79 16.30 2.96
N GLU A 64 9.17 15.34 3.65
CA GLU A 64 9.71 13.99 3.79
C GLU A 64 9.75 13.24 2.45
N ARG A 65 8.71 13.38 1.62
CA ARG A 65 8.70 12.80 0.28
C ARG A 65 9.84 13.34 -0.57
N GLU A 66 10.15 14.64 -0.48
CA GLU A 66 11.27 15.21 -1.22
C GLU A 66 12.61 14.64 -0.74
N LYS A 67 12.85 14.58 0.58
CA LYS A 67 14.05 13.93 1.13
C LYS A 67 14.19 12.48 0.69
N ASN A 68 13.08 11.75 0.68
CA ASN A 68 13.08 10.34 0.30
C ASN A 68 13.27 10.12 -1.22
N ARG A 69 13.02 11.12 -2.08
CA ARG A 69 13.22 10.97 -3.54
C ARG A 69 14.68 10.72 -3.89
N GLU A 70 15.60 11.46 -3.27
CA GLU A 70 17.02 11.31 -3.56
C GLU A 70 17.54 9.95 -3.07
N SER A 71 17.22 9.57 -1.84
CA SER A 71 17.57 8.25 -1.29
C SER A 71 16.97 7.11 -2.12
N ASN A 72 15.69 7.21 -2.50
CA ASN A 72 15.06 6.21 -3.37
C ASN A 72 15.74 6.13 -4.73
N ARG A 73 16.20 7.24 -5.31
CA ARG A 73 16.94 7.24 -6.57
C ARG A 73 18.29 6.52 -6.43
N LEU A 74 18.99 6.70 -5.31
CA LEU A 74 20.25 6.00 -5.04
C LEU A 74 20.03 4.50 -4.85
N ILE A 75 19.00 4.11 -4.08
CA ILE A 75 18.62 2.71 -3.87
C ILE A 75 18.22 2.06 -5.21
N GLN A 76 17.41 2.74 -6.02
CA GLN A 76 16.99 2.25 -7.34
C GLN A 76 18.21 2.04 -8.25
N LYS A 77 19.16 2.97 -8.26
CA LYS A 77 20.38 2.84 -9.05
C LYS A 77 21.20 1.61 -8.63
N ALA A 78 21.34 1.37 -7.33
CA ALA A 78 22.04 0.20 -6.81
C ALA A 78 21.31 -1.11 -7.16
N HIS A 79 19.99 -1.12 -7.03
CA HIS A 79 19.12 -2.24 -7.42
C HIS A 79 19.26 -2.58 -8.92
N ASP A 80 19.16 -1.59 -9.80
CA ASP A 80 19.23 -1.79 -11.25
C ASP A 80 20.61 -2.30 -11.68
N PHE A 81 21.68 -1.82 -11.02
CA PHE A 81 23.03 -2.32 -11.23
C PHE A 81 23.18 -3.81 -10.87
N GLU A 82 22.66 -4.21 -9.71
CA GLU A 82 22.67 -5.60 -9.25
C GLU A 82 21.87 -6.51 -10.20
N LEU A 83 20.70 -6.07 -10.67
CA LEU A 83 19.94 -6.81 -11.65
C LEU A 83 20.63 -6.93 -13.00
N GLY A 84 21.31 -5.88 -13.46
CA GLY A 84 22.12 -5.94 -14.67
C GLY A 84 23.17 -7.05 -14.58
N ARG A 85 23.85 -7.16 -13.43
CA ARG A 85 24.84 -8.21 -13.17
C ARG A 85 24.23 -9.60 -13.17
N VAL A 86 23.09 -9.79 -12.49
CA VAL A 86 22.39 -11.07 -12.44
C VAL A 86 21.89 -11.49 -13.83
N ARG A 87 21.28 -10.58 -14.59
CA ARG A 87 20.81 -10.85 -15.95
C ARG A 87 21.96 -11.25 -16.88
N ALA A 88 23.09 -10.56 -16.81
CA ALA A 88 24.29 -10.93 -17.57
C ALA A 88 24.82 -12.32 -17.17
N SER A 89 24.78 -12.66 -15.89
CA SER A 89 25.16 -13.99 -15.40
C SER A 89 24.22 -15.09 -15.86
N ILE A 90 22.90 -14.84 -15.93
CA ILE A 90 21.92 -15.81 -16.40
C ILE A 90 22.10 -16.07 -17.90
N VAL A 91 22.27 -15.03 -18.71
CA VAL A 91 22.46 -15.16 -20.17
C VAL A 91 23.76 -15.88 -20.52
N SER A 92 24.82 -15.70 -19.73
CA SER A 92 26.11 -16.36 -19.94
C SER A 92 26.20 -17.76 -19.33
N ALA A 93 25.22 -18.17 -18.52
CA ALA A 93 25.24 -19.47 -17.87
C ALA A 93 24.98 -20.61 -18.87
N PRO A 94 25.75 -21.71 -18.81
CA PRO A 94 25.47 -22.89 -19.62
C PRO A 94 24.12 -23.50 -19.24
N ARG A 95 23.44 -24.08 -20.23
CA ARG A 95 22.17 -24.78 -20.01
C ARG A 95 22.31 -25.87 -18.96
N LEU A 96 21.32 -25.94 -18.07
CA LEU A 96 21.27 -26.94 -17.01
C LEU A 96 21.18 -28.35 -17.60
N ARG A 97 21.95 -29.26 -17.01
CA ARG A 97 21.93 -30.69 -17.32
C ARG A 97 21.32 -31.46 -16.16
N VAL A 98 20.46 -32.43 -16.50
CA VAL A 98 19.90 -33.38 -15.55
C VAL A 98 20.91 -34.49 -15.36
N GLY A 99 21.43 -34.61 -14.14
CA GLY A 99 22.39 -35.64 -13.79
C GLY A 99 21.75 -37.04 -13.79
N PRO A 100 22.55 -38.10 -14.00
CA PRO A 100 22.07 -39.48 -14.07
C PRO A 100 21.43 -39.99 -12.77
N ALA A 101 21.63 -39.30 -11.64
CA ALA A 101 20.97 -39.61 -10.37
C ALA A 101 19.51 -39.15 -10.29
N ILE A 102 19.09 -38.19 -11.13
CA ILE A 102 17.74 -37.61 -11.10
C ILE A 102 16.82 -38.38 -12.05
N CYS A 103 17.30 -38.72 -13.25
CA CYS A 103 16.61 -39.62 -14.15
C CYS A 103 17.10 -41.04 -13.87
N GLY A 104 16.42 -41.79 -13.01
CA GLY A 104 16.68 -43.21 -12.81
C GLY A 104 16.47 -44.00 -14.11
N GLN A 105 17.53 -44.14 -14.89
CA GLN A 105 17.86 -45.16 -15.91
C GLN A 105 18.68 -44.52 -17.06
N PRO A 106 19.72 -45.20 -17.57
CA PRO A 106 20.40 -44.77 -18.79
C PRO A 106 19.44 -45.01 -19.96
N SER A 107 18.97 -43.93 -20.60
CA SER A 107 18.33 -44.05 -21.92
C SER A 107 19.35 -44.67 -22.87
N GLY A 108 19.01 -45.84 -23.41
CA GLY A 108 19.91 -46.74 -24.11
C GLY A 108 20.80 -46.08 -25.16
N THR A 109 21.98 -46.65 -25.30
CA THR A 109 22.90 -46.51 -26.44
C THR A 109 22.16 -46.48 -27.78
N PRO A 110 22.24 -45.40 -28.57
CA PRO A 110 22.14 -45.50 -30.01
C PRO A 110 23.51 -45.90 -30.57
N GLU A 111 23.48 -46.85 -31.50
CA GLU A 111 24.63 -47.53 -32.08
C GLU A 111 25.71 -46.59 -32.60
N ALA A 112 26.97 -46.92 -32.30
CA ALA A 112 28.13 -46.29 -32.89
C ALA A 112 28.16 -46.56 -34.41
N ARG A 113 27.97 -45.53 -35.22
CA ARG A 113 28.41 -45.55 -36.62
C ARG A 113 28.93 -44.19 -37.08
N SER A 114 30.25 -44.04 -36.93
CA SER A 114 31.19 -43.29 -37.79
C SER A 114 30.92 -41.81 -38.10
N ALA A 115 31.71 -40.89 -37.53
CA ALA A 115 32.77 -40.14 -38.22
C ALA A 115 33.33 -39.06 -37.26
N GLY A 116 34.65 -38.85 -37.28
CA GLY A 116 35.39 -38.12 -36.25
C GLY A 116 35.06 -36.64 -36.10
N SER A 117 35.09 -36.19 -34.84
CA SER A 117 35.38 -34.83 -34.41
C SER A 117 35.80 -34.89 -32.95
N SER A 118 36.71 -34.03 -32.54
CA SER A 118 37.33 -34.00 -31.21
C SER A 118 36.33 -33.59 -30.13
N ASP A 119 35.52 -34.53 -29.64
CA ASP A 119 34.65 -34.32 -28.49
C ASP A 119 35.45 -34.53 -27.21
N ALA A 120 36.09 -33.46 -26.75
CA ALA A 120 36.46 -33.31 -25.37
C ALA A 120 35.18 -33.38 -24.51
N ALA A 121 34.95 -34.55 -23.91
CA ALA A 121 34.07 -34.77 -22.77
C ALA A 121 32.68 -34.11 -22.88
N ASP A 122 31.75 -34.71 -23.63
CA ASP A 122 30.32 -34.42 -23.41
C ASP A 122 29.95 -34.89 -21.99
N PRO A 123 29.67 -33.99 -21.03
CA PRO A 123 29.42 -34.39 -19.66
C PRO A 123 28.10 -35.15 -19.59
N GLY A 124 28.18 -36.42 -19.19
CA GLY A 124 27.05 -37.35 -19.15
C GLY A 124 25.84 -36.79 -18.40
N GLY A 125 24.84 -36.33 -19.15
CA GLY A 125 23.60 -35.78 -18.60
C GLY A 125 22.71 -35.22 -19.69
N ARG A 126 21.40 -35.43 -19.57
CA ARG A 126 20.42 -34.92 -20.53
C ARG A 126 20.21 -33.42 -20.30
N LEU A 127 20.27 -32.59 -21.34
CA LEU A 127 19.92 -31.17 -21.23
C LEU A 127 18.46 -31.01 -20.79
N VAL A 128 18.22 -30.07 -19.87
CA VAL A 128 16.87 -29.67 -19.47
C VAL A 128 16.13 -29.12 -20.69
N ARG A 129 14.84 -29.45 -20.82
CA ARG A 129 14.00 -28.91 -21.91
C ARG A 129 14.02 -27.38 -21.87
N GLU A 130 13.95 -26.77 -23.04
CA GLU A 130 14.06 -25.33 -23.20
C GLU A 130 13.01 -24.54 -22.42
N ASP A 131 11.79 -25.03 -22.36
CA ASP A 131 10.69 -24.41 -21.62
C ASP A 131 10.94 -24.42 -20.11
N ILE A 132 11.35 -25.55 -19.55
CA ILE A 132 11.70 -25.68 -18.13
C ILE A 132 12.93 -24.83 -17.79
N GLY A 133 13.92 -24.77 -18.69
CA GLY A 133 15.10 -23.92 -18.50
C GLY A 133 14.72 -22.44 -18.40
N ARG A 134 13.85 -21.98 -19.31
CA ARG A 134 13.33 -20.60 -19.31
C ARG A 134 12.55 -20.27 -18.04
N ASP A 135 11.68 -21.17 -17.59
CA ASP A 135 10.91 -20.97 -16.35
C ASP A 135 11.82 -20.91 -15.12
N LEU A 136 12.87 -21.73 -15.09
CA LEU A 136 13.85 -21.73 -14.00
C LEU A 136 14.68 -20.45 -13.98
N ASP A 137 15.06 -19.93 -15.14
CA ASP A 137 15.78 -18.67 -15.26
C ASP A 137 14.89 -17.46 -14.90
N ALA A 138 13.60 -17.52 -15.26
CA ALA A 138 12.62 -16.53 -14.82
C ALA A 138 12.45 -16.56 -13.29
N LEU A 139 12.38 -17.76 -12.69
CA LEU A 139 12.30 -17.91 -11.23
C LEU A 139 13.56 -17.37 -10.53
N LYS A 140 14.76 -17.69 -11.05
CA LYS A 140 16.02 -17.12 -10.51
C LYS A 140 16.00 -15.60 -10.55
N LEU A 141 15.52 -15.02 -11.66
CA LEU A 141 15.44 -13.57 -11.79
C LEU A 141 14.49 -12.96 -10.75
N GLN A 142 13.30 -13.54 -10.54
CA GLN A 142 12.36 -13.07 -9.52
C GLN A 142 12.92 -13.15 -8.10
N VAL A 143 13.62 -14.25 -7.78
CA VAL A 143 14.27 -14.42 -6.49
C VAL A 143 15.38 -13.40 -6.30
N GLU A 144 16.23 -13.19 -7.30
CA GLU A 144 17.29 -12.19 -7.26
C GLU A 144 16.77 -10.75 -7.24
N GLU A 145 15.63 -10.45 -7.86
CA GLU A 145 14.93 -9.16 -7.72
C GLU A 145 14.55 -8.89 -6.26
N ALA A 146 14.00 -9.88 -5.56
CA ALA A 146 13.68 -9.75 -4.13
C ALA A 146 14.92 -9.55 -3.25
N PHE A 147 16.02 -10.26 -3.53
CA PHE A 147 17.25 -10.12 -2.76
C PHE A 147 18.08 -8.88 -3.14
N ALA A 148 18.01 -8.41 -4.38
CA ALA A 148 18.69 -7.20 -4.85
C ALA A 148 18.20 -5.97 -4.09
N ALA A 149 16.89 -5.87 -3.84
CA ALA A 149 16.33 -4.81 -3.01
C ALA A 149 16.91 -4.84 -1.58
N GLY A 150 16.99 -6.02 -0.96
CA GLY A 150 17.59 -6.19 0.37
C GLY A 150 19.07 -5.78 0.43
N ARG A 151 19.86 -6.18 -0.58
CA ARG A 151 21.29 -5.80 -0.70
C ARG A 151 21.46 -4.30 -0.96
N ALA A 152 20.60 -3.70 -1.78
CA ALA A 152 20.62 -2.25 -2.03
C ALA A 152 20.33 -1.45 -0.75
N CYS A 153 19.35 -1.89 0.05
CA CYS A 153 19.08 -1.29 1.36
C CYS A 153 20.26 -1.44 2.32
N GLN A 154 20.88 -2.62 2.39
CA GLN A 154 22.08 -2.81 3.23
C GLN A 154 23.24 -1.90 2.80
N ALA A 155 23.51 -1.81 1.50
CA ALA A 155 24.56 -0.94 0.96
C ALA A 155 24.31 0.54 1.29
N PHE A 156 23.06 0.98 1.23
CA PHE A 156 22.66 2.33 1.63
C PHE A 156 22.93 2.60 3.11
N ILE A 157 22.51 1.69 4.01
CA ILE A 157 22.73 1.81 5.46
C ILE A 157 24.23 1.88 5.79
N PHE A 158 25.05 1.04 5.15
CA PHE A 158 26.50 1.10 5.34
C PHE A 158 27.12 2.39 4.82
N ALA A 159 26.63 2.93 3.70
CA ALA A 159 27.11 4.20 3.17
C ALA A 159 26.80 5.37 4.11
N GLU A 160 25.57 5.44 4.66
CA GLU A 160 25.20 6.49 5.61
C GLU A 160 26.01 6.41 6.91
N ASN A 161 26.19 5.21 7.47
CA ASN A 161 26.95 4.99 8.72
C ASN A 161 28.45 5.31 8.60
N MET A 162 29.02 5.33 7.40
CA MET A 162 30.42 5.71 7.17
C MET A 162 30.61 7.21 6.90
N THR A 163 29.52 7.97 6.74
CA THR A 163 29.54 9.41 6.45
C THR A 163 29.18 10.31 7.65
N GLN A 164 28.78 9.72 8.78
CA GLN A 164 28.70 10.39 10.09
C GLN A 164 30.05 10.34 10.82
#